data_AF-A0A4Q3CPP3-F1
#
_entry.id   AF-A0A4Q3CPP3-F1
#
_cell.length_a   1.000
_cell.length_b   1.000
_cell.length_c   1.000
_cell.angle_alpha   90.00
_cell.angle_beta   90.00
_cell.angle_gamma   90.00
#
_symmetry.space_group_name_H-M   'P 1'
#
loop_
_entity.id
_entity.type
_entity.pdbx_description
1 polymer ?
#
loop_
_entity_poly.entity_id
_entity_poly.type
_entity_poly.pdbx_seq_one_letter_code
_entity_poly.pdbx_strand_id
1 'polypeptide(L)'
;MLYYLFQYLNEHYHIPGAGVFQYITFRTAMSVITSLIITTVYGRRLIDYLRYKQVGETVRNLGLEGQMQKSGTPTMGGLIIILGIVVPTLLFARLENIYIIMMLVTTVWLGAIGFLDDYIKVFKKNKEGLAGRFKITGQVTLALFIGWTMYFNDDIIIRQEVKLPVVYDAPVSFHMRDNVPVYTQDIKSTITTMPFYKNNEFDYAKVLKFTGEGYEHYSLVVFLFSVIVIITAVSNGANITDGIDG
;
A
#
# COMPACT_ATOMS: atom_id res chain seq x y z
N MET A 1 13.29 12.23 3.45
CA MET A 1 14.60 12.76 3.90
C MET A 1 14.88 14.15 3.35
N LEU A 2 14.72 14.40 2.05
CA LEU A 2 14.87 15.73 1.46
C LEU A 2 13.85 16.72 2.00
N TYR A 3 12.61 16.29 2.26
CA TYR A 3 11.61 17.13 2.92
C TYR A 3 12.16 17.79 4.20
N TYR A 4 12.67 16.97 5.13
CA TYR A 4 13.21 17.43 6.41
C TYR A 4 14.48 18.28 6.25
N LEU A 5 15.34 17.91 5.29
CA LEU A 5 16.54 18.69 4.98
C LEU A 5 16.19 20.10 4.49
N PHE A 6 15.29 20.20 3.50
CA PHE A 6 14.89 21.51 2.96
C PHE A 6 14.00 22.29 3.93
N GLN A 7 13.28 21.61 4.83
CA GLN A 7 12.61 22.27 5.96
C GLN A 7 13.63 22.93 6.88
N TYR A 8 14.63 22.18 7.34
CA TYR A 8 15.69 22.70 8.20
C TYR A 8 16.44 23.88 7.56
N LEU A 9 16.81 23.75 6.28
CA LEU A 9 17.48 24.81 5.52
C LEU A 9 16.62 26.07 5.36
N ASN A 10 15.32 25.91 5.16
CA ASN A 10 14.40 27.02 5.05
C ASN A 10 14.22 27.75 6.39
N GLU A 11 14.07 27.01 7.49
CA GLU A 11 13.84 27.56 8.83
C GLU A 11 15.09 28.24 9.43
N HIS A 12 16.28 27.65 9.25
CA HIS A 12 17.50 28.15 9.90
C HIS A 12 18.31 29.09 9.02
N TYR A 13 18.36 28.85 7.71
CA TYR A 13 19.24 29.55 6.78
C TYR A 13 18.50 30.41 5.77
N HIS A 14 17.15 30.37 5.75
CA HIS A 14 16.30 31.16 4.84
C HIS A 14 16.73 31.06 3.37
N ILE A 15 17.21 29.88 2.96
CA ILE A 15 17.72 29.67 1.60
C ILE A 15 16.59 29.88 0.58
N PRO A 16 16.77 30.77 -0.42
CA PRO A 16 15.77 30.98 -1.46
C PRO A 16 15.43 29.67 -2.18
N GLY A 17 14.14 29.35 -2.29
CA GLY A 17 13.65 28.15 -2.98
C GLY A 17 13.55 26.88 -2.12
N ALA A 18 14.12 26.85 -0.91
CA ALA A 18 13.99 25.68 -0.01
C ALA A 18 12.53 25.40 0.39
N GLY A 19 11.72 26.46 0.55
CA GLY A 19 10.28 26.35 0.83
C GLY A 19 9.46 25.61 -0.24
N VAL A 20 9.97 25.47 -1.47
CA VAL A 20 9.26 24.75 -2.54
C VAL A 20 9.05 23.27 -2.19
N PHE A 21 9.96 22.68 -1.41
CA PHE A 21 9.86 21.29 -0.95
C PHE A 21 8.68 21.05 0.01
N GLN A 22 8.02 22.10 0.52
CA GLN A 22 6.90 21.93 1.45
C GLN A 22 5.57 21.73 0.73
N TYR A 23 5.46 22.20 -0.51
CA TYR A 23 4.30 21.97 -1.34
C TYR A 23 4.17 20.48 -1.71
N ILE A 24 2.97 19.93 -1.52
CA ILE A 24 2.66 18.53 -1.85
C ILE A 24 2.82 18.30 -3.35
N THR A 25 2.32 19.21 -4.18
CA THR A 25 2.38 19.13 -5.65
C THR A 25 3.82 18.98 -6.16
N PHE A 26 4.73 19.81 -5.64
CA PHE A 26 6.14 19.74 -6.01
C PHE A 26 6.77 18.41 -5.61
N ARG A 27 6.56 17.96 -4.36
CA ARG A 27 7.07 16.68 -3.87
C ARG A 27 6.55 15.49 -4.69
N THR A 28 5.28 15.51 -5.06
CA THR A 28 4.66 14.48 -5.90
C THR A 28 5.29 14.48 -7.28
N ALA A 29 5.42 15.65 -7.93
CA ALA A 29 6.06 15.77 -9.25
C ALA A 29 7.50 15.24 -9.23
N MET A 30 8.30 15.64 -8.23
CA MET A 30 9.67 15.16 -8.07
C MET A 30 9.74 13.65 -7.79
N SER A 31 8.78 13.11 -7.05
CA SER A 31 8.70 11.66 -6.80
C SER A 31 8.43 10.88 -8.09
N VAL A 32 7.50 11.37 -8.93
CA VAL A 32 7.17 10.75 -10.23
C VAL A 32 8.37 10.81 -11.17
N ILE A 33 9.00 11.97 -11.30
CA ILE A 33 10.19 12.15 -12.15
C ILE A 33 11.32 11.22 -11.70
N THR A 34 11.58 11.16 -10.39
CA THR A 34 12.63 10.29 -9.83
C THR A 34 12.29 8.82 -10.04
N SER A 35 11.03 8.41 -9.87
CA SER A 35 10.56 7.06 -10.16
C SER A 35 10.80 6.68 -11.62
N LEU A 36 10.44 7.58 -12.55
CA LEU A 36 10.65 7.37 -13.98
C LEU A 36 12.13 7.25 -14.33
N ILE A 37 12.99 8.11 -13.76
CA ILE A 37 14.44 8.02 -13.97
C ILE A 37 14.99 6.69 -13.47
N ILE A 38 14.61 6.27 -12.26
CA ILE A 38 15.05 4.98 -11.70
C ILE A 38 14.66 3.83 -12.62
N THR A 39 13.37 3.77 -12.97
CA THR A 39 12.83 2.66 -13.76
C THR A 39 13.38 2.63 -15.19
N THR A 40 13.54 3.78 -15.86
CA THR A 40 14.02 3.82 -17.26
C THR A 40 15.53 3.69 -17.38
N VAL A 41 16.31 4.38 -16.53
CA VAL A 41 17.78 4.41 -16.63
C VAL A 41 18.41 3.14 -16.04
N TYR A 42 17.88 2.66 -14.92
CA TYR A 42 18.43 1.47 -14.24
C TYR A 42 17.68 0.19 -14.60
N GLY A 43 16.47 0.28 -15.15
CA GLY A 43 15.67 -0.89 -15.50
C GLY A 43 16.38 -1.83 -16.47
N ARG A 44 16.97 -1.29 -17.56
CA ARG A 44 17.70 -2.12 -18.54
C ARG A 44 18.88 -2.87 -17.90
N ARG A 45 19.68 -2.18 -17.08
CA ARG A 45 20.83 -2.79 -16.40
C ARG A 45 20.39 -3.91 -15.46
N LEU A 46 19.29 -3.70 -14.72
CA LEU A 46 18.77 -4.72 -13.83
C LEU A 46 18.18 -5.92 -14.60
N ILE A 47 17.47 -5.66 -15.70
CA ILE A 47 16.96 -6.71 -16.59
C ILE A 47 18.11 -7.55 -17.14
N ASP A 48 19.17 -6.92 -17.65
CA ASP A 48 20.32 -7.64 -18.20
C ASP A 48 21.04 -8.47 -17.11
N TYR A 49 21.16 -7.92 -15.90
CA TYR A 49 21.70 -8.64 -14.75
C TYR A 49 20.86 -9.85 -14.34
N LEU A 50 19.53 -9.68 -14.25
CA LEU A 50 18.61 -10.76 -13.91
C LEU A 50 18.60 -11.82 -14.99
N ARG A 51 18.59 -11.41 -16.27
CA ARG A 51 18.67 -12.32 -17.41
C ARG A 51 19.94 -13.16 -17.33
N TYR A 52 21.10 -12.55 -17.06
CA TYR A 52 22.37 -13.28 -16.87
C TYR A 52 22.28 -14.33 -15.76
N LYS A 53 21.65 -13.99 -14.62
CA LYS A 53 21.44 -14.94 -13.52
C LYS A 53 20.43 -16.05 -13.83
N GLN A 54 19.50 -15.82 -14.76
CA GLN A 54 18.47 -16.77 -15.15
C GLN A 54 18.85 -17.65 -16.35
N VAL A 55 20.01 -17.44 -16.99
CA VAL A 55 20.52 -18.27 -18.10
C VAL A 55 20.69 -19.76 -17.71
N GLY A 56 20.61 -20.11 -16.42
CA GLY A 56 20.62 -21.49 -15.95
C GLY A 56 19.29 -22.27 -16.07
N GLU A 57 18.21 -21.63 -16.53
CA GLU A 57 16.89 -22.27 -16.68
C GLU A 57 16.67 -22.72 -18.14
N THR A 58 16.66 -24.03 -18.37
CA THR A 58 16.14 -24.60 -19.61
C THR A 58 14.62 -24.51 -19.57
N VAL A 59 14.05 -23.60 -20.37
CA VAL A 59 12.59 -23.49 -20.54
C VAL A 59 12.08 -24.82 -21.07
N ARG A 60 11.37 -25.58 -20.24
CA ARG A 60 10.72 -26.84 -20.65
C ARG A 60 9.57 -26.47 -21.57
N ASN A 61 9.56 -27.03 -22.77
CA ASN A 61 8.49 -26.84 -23.74
C ASN A 61 7.18 -27.41 -23.17
N LEU A 62 6.28 -26.53 -22.73
CA LEU A 62 4.95 -26.90 -22.20
C LEU A 62 3.90 -27.10 -23.30
N GLY A 63 4.25 -26.85 -24.57
CA GLY A 63 3.38 -27.09 -25.74
C GLY A 63 2.20 -26.11 -25.87
N LEU A 64 2.16 -25.04 -25.06
CA LEU A 64 1.11 -24.02 -25.11
C LEU A 64 1.48 -22.93 -26.14
N GLU A 65 0.51 -22.51 -26.94
CA GLU A 65 0.66 -21.40 -27.90
C GLU A 65 0.95 -20.10 -27.12
N GLY A 66 2.18 -19.56 -27.25
CA GLY A 66 2.62 -18.34 -26.57
C GLY A 66 3.74 -18.53 -25.52
N GLN A 67 4.01 -19.77 -25.06
CA GLN A 67 5.12 -20.07 -24.14
C GLN A 67 6.49 -19.62 -24.69
N MET A 68 6.70 -19.76 -26.00
CA MET A 68 7.95 -19.35 -26.64
C MET A 68 8.15 -17.83 -26.66
N GLN A 69 7.08 -17.02 -26.57
CA GLN A 69 7.19 -15.55 -26.50
C GLN A 69 7.59 -15.07 -25.09
N LYS A 70 7.23 -15.82 -24.04
CA LYS A 70 7.67 -15.57 -22.65
C LYS A 70 9.06 -16.14 -22.33
N SER A 71 9.65 -16.90 -23.25
CA SER A 71 10.98 -17.50 -23.07
C SER A 71 12.08 -16.44 -23.12
N GLY A 72 12.63 -16.08 -21.96
CA GLY A 72 13.79 -15.18 -21.83
C GLY A 72 13.49 -13.81 -21.21
N THR A 73 12.24 -13.50 -20.86
CA THR A 73 11.91 -12.31 -20.04
C THR A 73 12.08 -12.62 -18.55
N PRO A 74 12.88 -11.83 -17.81
CA PRO A 74 13.25 -12.23 -16.47
C PRO A 74 12.13 -12.10 -15.44
N THR A 75 11.94 -13.14 -14.63
CA THR A 75 10.86 -13.31 -13.63
C THR A 75 11.04 -12.55 -12.31
N MET A 76 11.66 -11.35 -12.32
CA MET A 76 11.84 -10.52 -11.10
C MET A 76 11.68 -9.01 -11.35
N GLY A 77 10.91 -8.62 -12.37
CA GLY A 77 10.69 -7.21 -12.72
C GLY A 77 10.09 -6.35 -11.60
N GLY A 78 9.38 -6.98 -10.65
CA GLY A 78 8.81 -6.30 -9.48
C GLY A 78 9.83 -5.57 -8.61
N LEU A 79 11.10 -5.98 -8.62
CA LEU A 79 12.16 -5.29 -7.89
C LEU A 79 12.39 -3.85 -8.42
N ILE A 80 12.28 -3.65 -9.74
CA ILE A 80 12.41 -2.31 -10.36
C ILE A 80 11.26 -1.41 -9.89
N ILE A 81 10.05 -1.96 -9.83
CA ILE A 81 8.85 -1.23 -9.39
C ILE A 81 8.96 -0.86 -7.92
N ILE A 82 9.33 -1.80 -7.05
CA ILE A 82 9.52 -1.54 -5.62
C ILE A 82 10.58 -0.44 -5.41
N LEU A 83 11.71 -0.51 -6.11
CA LEU A 83 12.75 0.53 -6.05
C LEU A 83 12.22 1.88 -6.54
N GLY A 84 11.45 1.87 -7.65
CA GLY A 84 10.81 3.06 -8.21
C GLY A 84 9.73 3.67 -7.31
N ILE A 85 9.21 2.95 -6.33
CA ILE A 85 8.27 3.47 -5.33
C ILE A 85 9.04 3.91 -4.08
N VAL A 86 9.81 3.01 -3.48
CA VAL A 86 10.45 3.20 -2.17
C VAL A 86 11.44 4.35 -2.19
N VAL A 87 12.33 4.43 -3.19
CA VAL A 87 13.38 5.46 -3.21
C VAL A 87 12.79 6.87 -3.33
N PRO A 88 11.90 7.18 -4.29
CA PRO A 88 11.29 8.50 -4.35
C PRO A 88 10.45 8.83 -3.11
N THR A 89 9.69 7.88 -2.57
CA THR A 89 8.93 8.11 -1.34
C THR A 89 9.85 8.45 -0.16
N LEU A 90 10.93 7.69 0.06
CA LEU A 90 11.89 8.00 1.13
C LEU A 90 12.57 9.36 0.97
N LEU A 91 12.79 9.81 -0.27
CA LEU A 91 13.39 11.11 -0.54
C LEU A 91 12.41 12.25 -0.25
N PHE A 92 11.24 12.24 -0.88
CA PHE A 92 10.35 13.41 -0.92
C PHE A 92 9.17 13.36 0.06
N ALA A 93 8.78 12.19 0.56
CA ALA A 93 7.64 12.09 1.46
C ALA A 93 7.94 12.58 2.89
N ARG A 94 6.87 12.90 3.61
CA ARG A 94 6.88 13.19 5.05
C ARG A 94 6.79 11.88 5.83
N LEU A 95 7.92 11.38 6.30
CA LEU A 95 8.00 10.06 6.94
C LEU A 95 7.37 10.00 8.34
N GLU A 96 7.05 11.13 8.95
CA GLU A 96 6.22 11.20 10.17
C GLU A 96 4.75 10.85 9.90
N ASN A 97 4.30 10.91 8.65
CA ASN A 97 2.92 10.59 8.32
C ASN A 97 2.71 9.07 8.39
N ILE A 98 1.87 8.64 9.34
CA ILE A 98 1.57 7.23 9.59
C ILE A 98 1.02 6.51 8.34
N TYR A 99 0.22 7.18 7.51
CA TYR A 99 -0.29 6.61 6.27
C TYR A 99 0.85 6.27 5.29
N ILE A 100 1.87 7.13 5.20
CA ILE A 100 3.04 6.90 4.34
C ILE A 100 3.87 5.74 4.88
N ILE A 101 4.06 5.66 6.20
CA ILE A 101 4.77 4.55 6.84
C ILE A 101 4.04 3.23 6.57
N MET A 102 2.73 3.15 6.80
CA MET A 102 1.93 1.95 6.57
C MET A 102 2.00 1.49 5.11
N MET A 103 1.93 2.42 4.16
CA MET A 103 2.06 2.11 2.73
C MET A 103 3.46 1.60 2.36
N LEU A 104 4.52 2.20 2.91
CA LEU A 104 5.90 1.75 2.71
C LEU A 104 6.13 0.34 3.28
N VAL A 105 5.71 0.11 4.53
CA VAL A 105 5.82 -1.20 5.18
C VAL A 105 5.08 -2.26 4.38
N THR A 106 3.84 -1.99 3.98
CA THR A 106 3.02 -2.92 3.17
C THR A 106 3.70 -3.25 1.84
N THR A 107 4.20 -2.22 1.14
CA THR A 107 4.88 -2.38 -0.15
C THR A 107 6.14 -3.24 -0.03
N VAL A 108 7.00 -2.94 0.94
CA VAL A 108 8.24 -3.69 1.16
C VAL A 108 7.95 -5.10 1.66
N TRP A 109 6.96 -5.29 2.53
CA TRP A 109 6.62 -6.58 3.10
C TRP A 109 6.06 -7.56 2.06
N LEU A 110 5.03 -7.14 1.31
CA LEU A 110 4.47 -7.96 0.23
C LEU A 110 5.48 -8.16 -0.90
N GLY A 111 6.26 -7.11 -1.21
CA GLY A 111 7.37 -7.19 -2.15
C GLY A 111 8.43 -8.21 -1.73
N ALA A 112 8.76 -8.31 -0.45
CA ALA A 112 9.69 -9.30 0.08
C ALA A 112 9.12 -10.72 0.01
N ILE A 113 7.83 -10.92 0.31
CA ILE A 113 7.16 -12.22 0.15
C ILE A 113 7.21 -12.67 -1.31
N GLY A 114 6.88 -11.78 -2.25
CA GLY A 114 6.95 -12.06 -3.69
C GLY A 114 8.38 -12.36 -4.15
N PHE A 115 9.35 -11.53 -3.74
CA PHE A 115 10.76 -11.75 -4.05
C PHE A 115 11.28 -13.08 -3.51
N LEU A 116 10.90 -13.48 -2.29
CA LEU A 116 11.29 -14.77 -1.72
C LEU A 116 10.70 -15.95 -2.50
N ASP A 117 9.45 -15.83 -2.97
CA ASP A 117 8.83 -16.83 -3.82
C ASP A 117 9.58 -17.01 -5.15
N ASP A 118 9.82 -15.90 -5.85
CA ASP A 118 10.55 -15.90 -7.13
C ASP A 118 11.99 -16.36 -6.94
N TYR A 119 12.64 -15.96 -5.84
CA TYR A 119 13.98 -16.41 -5.51
C TYR A 119 14.05 -17.92 -5.31
N ILE A 120 13.09 -18.52 -4.58
CA ILE A 120 13.04 -19.97 -4.37
C ILE A 120 12.80 -20.70 -5.70
N LYS A 121 11.88 -20.21 -6.54
CA LYS A 121 11.59 -20.79 -7.85
C LYS A 121 12.83 -20.82 -8.74
N VAL A 122 13.49 -19.66 -8.87
CA VAL A 122 14.59 -19.45 -9.80
C VAL A 122 15.92 -20.03 -9.27
N PHE A 123 16.31 -19.68 -8.03
CA PHE A 123 17.63 -20.03 -7.51
C PHE A 123 17.68 -21.43 -6.88
N LYS A 124 16.59 -21.87 -6.21
CA LYS A 124 16.53 -23.22 -5.62
C LYS A 124 15.97 -24.27 -6.57
N LYS A 125 15.59 -23.89 -7.80
CA LYS A 125 14.98 -24.76 -8.82
C LYS A 125 13.77 -25.53 -8.30
N ASN A 126 13.08 -24.99 -7.29
CA ASN A 126 11.88 -25.58 -6.74
C ASN A 126 10.66 -24.90 -7.35
N LYS A 127 10.02 -25.59 -8.30
CA LYS A 127 8.88 -25.07 -9.06
C LYS A 127 7.66 -24.74 -8.21
N GLU A 128 7.52 -25.35 -7.04
CA GLU A 128 6.42 -25.06 -6.11
C GLU A 128 6.57 -23.69 -5.44
N GLY A 129 7.78 -23.12 -5.45
CA GLY A 129 8.09 -21.83 -4.83
C GLY A 129 7.99 -21.86 -3.31
N LEU A 130 7.64 -20.72 -2.71
CA LEU A 130 7.36 -20.60 -1.29
C LEU A 130 6.04 -21.29 -0.97
N ALA A 131 6.05 -22.22 0.00
CA ALA A 131 4.85 -22.98 0.36
C ALA A 131 3.70 -22.02 0.72
N GLY A 132 2.49 -22.31 0.20
CA GLY A 132 1.34 -21.40 0.32
C GLY A 132 1.01 -21.00 1.76
N ARG A 133 1.27 -21.89 2.74
CA ARG A 133 1.11 -21.59 4.17
C ARG A 133 2.00 -20.42 4.62
N PHE A 134 3.24 -20.32 4.16
CA PHE A 134 4.14 -19.21 4.51
C PHE A 134 3.71 -17.90 3.84
N LYS A 135 3.23 -17.94 2.59
CA LYS A 135 2.67 -16.76 1.91
C LYS A 135 1.47 -16.20 2.67
N ILE A 136 0.50 -17.06 2.98
CA ILE A 136 -0.72 -16.66 3.71
C ILE A 136 -0.35 -16.18 5.12
N THR A 137 0.55 -16.88 5.83
CA THR A 137 0.99 -16.44 7.16
C THR A 137 1.62 -15.05 7.11
N GLY A 138 2.44 -14.77 6.09
CA GLY A 138 3.04 -13.45 5.89
C GLY A 138 2.00 -12.35 5.58
N GLN A 139 0.97 -12.66 4.77
CA GLN A 139 -0.13 -11.75 4.46
C GLN A 139 -1.00 -11.46 5.69
N VAL A 140 -1.37 -12.50 6.45
CA VAL A 140 -2.15 -12.38 7.70
C VAL A 140 -1.39 -11.59 8.75
N THR A 141 -0.10 -11.87 8.94
CA THR A 141 0.74 -11.13 9.89
C THR A 141 0.81 -9.64 9.54
N LEU A 142 0.98 -9.31 8.26
CA LEU A 142 0.94 -7.92 7.80
C LEU A 142 -0.43 -7.28 8.06
N ALA A 143 -1.52 -7.99 7.78
CA ALA A 143 -2.86 -7.49 7.99
C ALA A 143 -3.17 -7.21 9.47
N LEU A 144 -2.73 -8.09 10.37
CA LEU A 144 -2.83 -7.85 11.81
C LEU A 144 -2.01 -6.63 12.23
N PHE A 145 -0.78 -6.49 11.71
CA PHE A 145 0.06 -5.32 12.00
C PHE A 145 -0.58 -4.00 11.54
N ILE A 146 -1.11 -3.97 10.31
CA ILE A 146 -1.78 -2.77 9.75
C ILE A 146 -3.06 -2.48 10.52
N GLY A 147 -3.92 -3.48 10.72
CA GLY A 147 -5.18 -3.30 11.44
C GLY A 147 -4.98 -2.86 12.89
N TRP A 148 -3.97 -3.40 13.56
CA TRP A 148 -3.57 -2.96 14.91
C TRP A 148 -3.11 -1.51 14.91
N THR A 149 -2.23 -1.15 13.97
CA THR A 149 -1.73 0.23 13.83
C THR A 149 -2.89 1.20 13.56
N MET A 150 -3.82 0.83 12.67
CA MET A 150 -5.01 1.64 12.36
C MET A 150 -5.91 1.88 13.58
N TYR A 151 -6.04 0.89 14.46
CA TYR A 151 -6.91 1.00 15.63
C TYR A 151 -6.27 1.81 16.76
N PHE A 152 -4.98 1.58 17.05
CA PHE A 152 -4.32 2.16 18.23
C PHE A 152 -3.61 3.49 17.98
N ASN A 153 -3.27 3.82 16.73
CA ASN A 153 -2.55 5.05 16.44
C ASN A 153 -3.49 6.27 16.52
N ASP A 154 -3.06 7.34 17.21
CA ASP A 154 -3.86 8.56 17.41
C ASP A 154 -3.95 9.46 16.17
N ASP A 155 -2.99 9.36 15.26
CA ASP A 155 -2.94 10.18 14.04
C ASP A 155 -3.88 9.64 12.93
N ILE A 156 -4.49 8.47 13.16
CA ILE A 156 -5.44 7.85 12.23
C ILE A 156 -6.86 8.25 12.63
N ILE A 157 -7.29 9.34 12.01
CA ILE A 157 -8.62 9.93 12.19
C ILE A 157 -9.39 9.88 10.87
N ILE A 158 -10.69 9.63 10.95
CA ILE A 158 -11.59 9.78 9.82
C ILE A 158 -12.40 11.06 9.98
N ARG A 159 -12.59 11.77 8.86
CA ARG A 159 -13.50 12.91 8.81
C ARG A 159 -14.89 12.41 8.47
N GLN A 160 -15.82 12.49 9.42
CA GLN A 160 -17.20 12.05 9.27
C GLN A 160 -18.16 13.24 9.21
N GLU A 161 -19.15 13.20 8.31
CA GLU A 161 -20.26 14.16 8.30
C GLU A 161 -21.23 13.84 9.45
N VAL A 162 -21.51 14.83 10.31
CA VAL A 162 -22.38 14.68 11.49
C VAL A 162 -23.64 15.53 11.37
N LYS A 163 -24.76 15.02 11.91
CA LYS A 163 -26.00 15.80 12.08
C LYS A 163 -26.04 16.37 13.50
N LEU A 164 -26.48 17.62 13.64
CA LEU A 164 -26.67 18.26 14.94
C LEU A 164 -27.96 17.75 15.62
N PRO A 165 -28.00 17.60 16.96
CA PRO A 165 -26.91 17.83 17.92
C PRO A 165 -25.87 16.71 17.87
N VAL A 166 -24.60 17.08 18.06
CA VAL A 166 -23.51 16.11 17.90
C VAL A 166 -23.38 15.21 19.11
N VAL A 167 -23.10 13.93 18.85
CA VAL A 167 -23.00 12.88 19.88
C VAL A 167 -21.58 12.75 20.43
N TYR A 168 -20.57 13.17 19.67
CA TYR A 168 -19.15 13.02 20.02
C TYR A 168 -18.51 14.34 20.43
N ASP A 169 -17.64 14.27 21.44
CA ASP A 169 -16.85 15.39 21.97
C ASP A 169 -15.60 15.67 21.11
N ALA A 170 -15.84 15.98 19.83
CA ALA A 170 -14.81 16.33 18.85
C ALA A 170 -15.11 17.70 18.24
N PRO A 171 -14.08 18.50 17.87
CA PRO A 171 -14.30 19.81 17.26
C PRO A 171 -15.08 19.68 15.94
N VAL A 172 -16.17 20.43 15.85
CA VAL A 172 -17.04 20.45 14.66
C VAL A 172 -16.51 21.48 13.68
N SER A 173 -16.24 21.03 12.46
CA SER A 173 -15.88 21.90 11.34
C SER A 173 -17.09 22.12 10.44
N PHE A 174 -17.33 23.38 10.08
CA PHE A 174 -18.45 23.79 9.24
C PHE A 174 -17.99 24.03 7.81
N HIS A 175 -18.67 23.40 6.85
CA HIS A 175 -18.41 23.58 5.43
C HIS A 175 -19.72 23.72 4.66
N MET A 176 -19.72 24.55 3.62
CA MET A 176 -20.83 24.64 2.67
C MET A 176 -20.56 23.68 1.50
N ARG A 177 -21.46 22.73 1.27
CA ARG A 177 -21.43 21.84 0.10
C ARG A 177 -22.71 22.03 -0.69
N ASP A 178 -22.61 22.55 -1.91
CA ASP A 178 -23.78 22.82 -2.77
C ASP A 178 -24.87 23.67 -2.07
N ASN A 179 -24.47 24.73 -1.34
CA ASN A 179 -25.34 25.57 -0.50
C ASN A 179 -26.06 24.84 0.66
N VAL A 180 -25.69 23.59 0.96
CA VAL A 180 -26.18 22.85 2.14
C VAL A 180 -25.13 22.94 3.26
N PRO A 181 -25.52 23.28 4.49
CA PRO A 181 -24.61 23.27 5.64
C PRO A 181 -24.23 21.83 5.99
N VAL A 182 -22.94 21.52 5.92
CA VAL A 182 -22.38 20.23 6.31
C VAL A 182 -21.45 20.44 7.50
N TYR A 183 -21.67 19.64 8.55
CA TYR A 183 -20.84 19.62 9.73
C TYR A 183 -19.98 18.37 9.68
N THR A 184 -18.68 18.50 9.92
CA THR A 184 -17.73 17.38 9.91
C THR A 184 -16.97 17.31 11.23
N GLN A 185 -16.79 16.12 11.77
CA GLN A 185 -15.92 15.85 12.92
C GLN A 185 -14.82 14.87 12.53
N ASP A 186 -13.64 15.09 13.09
CA ASP A 186 -12.52 14.17 12.97
C ASP A 186 -12.56 13.24 14.19
N ILE A 187 -13.06 12.01 14.00
CA ILE A 187 -13.21 11.02 15.08
C ILE A 187 -12.38 9.76 14.79
N LYS A 188 -11.97 9.07 15.86
CA LYS A 188 -11.50 7.69 15.76
C LYS A 188 -12.70 6.78 15.53
N SER A 189 -12.71 6.08 14.41
CA SER A 189 -13.74 5.10 14.14
C SER A 189 -13.19 4.01 13.23
N THR A 190 -13.72 2.80 13.40
CA THR A 190 -13.42 1.68 12.52
C THR A 190 -14.05 1.83 11.13
N ILE A 191 -14.83 2.88 10.88
CA ILE A 191 -15.48 3.11 9.59
C ILE A 191 -14.42 3.30 8.48
N THR A 192 -14.63 2.62 7.35
CA THR A 192 -13.82 2.82 6.14
C THR A 192 -14.66 3.33 4.98
N THR A 193 -14.08 4.22 4.19
CA THR A 193 -14.72 4.77 2.99
C THR A 193 -14.53 3.82 1.80
N MET A 194 -15.63 3.33 1.23
CA MET A 194 -15.61 2.49 0.02
C MET A 194 -15.57 3.37 -1.25
N PRO A 195 -14.52 3.30 -2.08
CA PRO A 195 -14.51 4.09 -3.31
C PRO A 195 -15.67 3.64 -4.24
N PHE A 196 -16.17 4.58 -5.05
CA PHE A 196 -17.19 4.34 -6.08
C PHE A 196 -18.63 4.04 -5.61
N TYR A 197 -18.95 4.24 -4.33
CA TYR A 197 -20.33 4.16 -3.81
C TYR A 197 -20.82 5.51 -3.28
N LYS A 198 -22.14 5.77 -3.32
CA LYS A 198 -22.74 6.96 -2.67
C LYS A 198 -23.01 6.63 -1.19
N ASN A 199 -22.75 7.57 -0.26
CA ASN A 199 -22.80 7.33 1.19
C ASN A 199 -21.92 6.15 1.61
N ASN A 200 -20.65 6.22 1.24
CA ASN A 200 -19.71 5.11 1.22
C ASN A 200 -19.01 4.81 2.55
N GLU A 201 -19.56 5.26 3.67
CA GLU A 201 -19.05 4.91 4.98
C GLU A 201 -19.49 3.49 5.34
N PHE A 202 -18.55 2.55 5.28
CA PHE A 202 -18.77 1.18 5.75
C PHE A 202 -18.35 1.06 7.21
N ASP A 203 -19.34 0.80 8.06
CA ASP A 203 -19.15 0.61 9.49
C ASP A 203 -19.13 -0.88 9.83
N TYR A 204 -17.97 -1.38 10.26
CA TYR A 204 -17.78 -2.78 10.62
C TYR A 204 -18.61 -3.21 11.83
N ALA A 205 -18.99 -2.28 12.71
CA ALA A 205 -19.87 -2.61 13.85
C ALA A 205 -21.28 -2.99 13.36
N LYS A 206 -21.77 -2.41 12.25
CA LYS A 206 -23.09 -2.72 11.69
C LYS A 206 -23.22 -4.17 11.20
N VAL A 207 -22.11 -4.83 10.87
CA VAL A 207 -22.11 -6.25 10.48
C VAL A 207 -22.62 -7.12 11.62
N LEU A 208 -22.35 -6.75 12.88
CA LEU A 208 -22.78 -7.48 14.06
C LEU A 208 -24.11 -7.00 14.64
N LYS A 209 -24.83 -6.11 13.95
CA LYS A 209 -26.13 -5.61 14.44
C LYS A 209 -27.14 -6.73 14.69
N PHE A 210 -26.99 -7.88 14.03
CA PHE A 210 -27.84 -9.05 14.21
C PHE A 210 -27.58 -9.82 15.52
N THR A 211 -26.47 -9.58 16.23
CA THR A 211 -26.08 -10.36 17.43
C THR A 211 -26.65 -9.82 18.75
N GLY A 212 -27.45 -8.74 18.73
CA GLY A 212 -28.04 -8.12 19.93
C GLY A 212 -27.22 -6.97 20.51
N GLU A 213 -27.58 -6.48 21.70
CA GLU A 213 -26.90 -5.35 22.37
C GLU A 213 -25.46 -5.70 22.80
N GLY A 214 -24.51 -4.77 22.64
CA GLY A 214 -23.09 -4.96 22.97
C GLY A 214 -22.16 -5.34 21.80
N TYR A 215 -22.67 -5.33 20.56
CA TYR A 215 -21.91 -5.67 19.36
C TYR A 215 -20.68 -4.77 19.09
N GLU A 216 -20.70 -3.54 19.61
CA GLU A 216 -19.64 -2.55 19.40
C GLU A 216 -18.28 -3.01 19.98
N HIS A 217 -18.29 -3.83 21.03
CA HIS A 217 -17.07 -4.40 21.62
C HIS A 217 -16.35 -5.38 20.68
N TYR A 218 -17.07 -5.98 19.73
CA TYR A 218 -16.52 -6.93 18.76
C TYR A 218 -16.16 -6.28 17.41
N SER A 219 -16.36 -4.97 17.28
CA SER A 219 -16.04 -4.20 16.07
C SER A 219 -14.58 -4.39 15.62
N LEU A 220 -13.63 -4.41 16.57
CA LEU A 220 -12.21 -4.65 16.29
C LEU A 220 -11.97 -6.02 15.66
N VAL A 221 -12.64 -7.07 16.12
CA VAL A 221 -12.46 -8.43 15.60
C VAL A 221 -12.94 -8.50 14.15
N VAL A 222 -14.10 -7.90 13.87
CA VAL A 222 -14.66 -7.84 12.51
C VAL A 222 -13.78 -6.99 11.60
N PHE A 223 -13.32 -5.84 12.09
CA PHE A 223 -12.39 -4.98 11.36
C PHE A 223 -11.10 -5.72 10.99
N LEU A 224 -10.44 -6.36 11.96
CA LEU A 224 -9.21 -7.14 11.69
C LEU A 224 -9.46 -8.28 10.71
N PHE A 225 -10.57 -9.01 10.87
CA PHE A 225 -10.96 -10.06 9.93
C PHE A 225 -11.12 -9.51 8.51
N SER A 226 -11.82 -8.39 8.35
CA SER A 226 -11.98 -7.75 7.05
C SER A 226 -10.65 -7.29 6.46
N VAL A 227 -9.75 -6.69 7.24
CA VAL A 227 -8.41 -6.28 6.78
C VAL A 227 -7.61 -7.49 6.30
N ILE A 228 -7.65 -8.62 7.04
CA ILE A 228 -7.01 -9.88 6.62
C ILE A 228 -7.56 -10.37 5.29
N VAL A 229 -8.89 -10.41 5.14
CA VAL A 229 -9.54 -10.85 3.91
C VAL A 229 -9.14 -9.95 2.75
N ILE A 230 -9.20 -8.63 2.91
CA ILE A 230 -8.86 -7.67 1.85
C ILE A 230 -7.41 -7.84 1.41
N ILE A 231 -6.45 -7.83 2.34
CA ILE A 231 -5.02 -7.93 1.99
C ILE A 231 -4.71 -9.27 1.34
N THR A 232 -5.23 -10.37 1.89
CA THR A 232 -5.02 -11.72 1.35
C THR A 232 -5.66 -11.87 -0.03
N ALA A 233 -6.90 -11.37 -0.21
CA ALA A 233 -7.62 -11.46 -1.47
C ALA A 233 -6.98 -10.60 -2.56
N VAL A 234 -6.61 -9.35 -2.26
CA VAL A 234 -5.97 -8.46 -3.25
C VAL A 234 -4.58 -8.97 -3.61
N SER A 235 -3.78 -9.40 -2.62
CA SER A 235 -2.43 -9.90 -2.88
C SER A 235 -2.44 -11.19 -3.71
N ASN A 236 -3.36 -12.11 -3.45
CA ASN A 236 -3.45 -13.35 -4.21
C ASN A 236 -4.21 -13.16 -5.54
N GLY A 237 -5.18 -12.25 -5.60
CA GLY A 237 -5.91 -11.89 -6.83
C GLY A 237 -4.98 -11.34 -7.91
N ALA A 238 -3.99 -10.53 -7.53
CA ALA A 238 -2.95 -10.05 -8.43
C ALA A 238 -2.05 -11.18 -8.99
N ASN A 239 -1.99 -12.33 -8.32
CA ASN A 239 -1.19 -13.49 -8.73
C ASN A 239 -2.00 -14.48 -9.62
N ILE A 240 -3.34 -14.36 -9.65
CA ILE A 240 -4.20 -15.25 -10.47
C ILE A 240 -4.02 -14.95 -11.97
N THR A 241 -3.78 -13.69 -12.35
CA THR A 241 -3.54 -13.31 -13.74
C THR A 241 -2.26 -13.94 -14.31
N ASP A 242 -1.22 -14.09 -13.49
CA ASP A 242 0.04 -14.72 -13.91
C ASP A 242 -0.13 -16.23 -14.18
N GLY A 243 -1.10 -16.87 -13.53
CA GLY A 243 -1.44 -18.29 -13.74
C GLY A 243 -2.43 -18.56 -14.87
N ILE A 244 -3.21 -17.56 -15.30
CA ILE A 244 -4.19 -17.66 -16.40
C ILE A 244 -3.56 -17.27 -17.76
N ASP A 245 -2.52 -16.45 -17.77
CA ASP A 245 -1.77 -16.10 -18.99
C ASP A 245 -0.84 -17.25 -19.49
N GLY A 246 -1.18 -18.51 -19.16
CA GLY A 246 -0.46 -19.73 -19.51
C GLY A 246 -1.24 -20.62 -20.45
#